data_AF-A0A820E965-F1
#
_entry.id   AF-A0A820E965-F1
#
_cell.length_a   1.000
_cell.length_b   1.000
_cell.length_c   1.000
_cell.angle_alpha   90.00
_cell.angle_beta   90.00
_cell.angle_gamma   90.00
#
_symmetry.space_group_name_H-M   'P 1'
#
loop_
_entity.id
_entity.type
_entity.pdbx_description
1 polymer ?
#
loop_
_entity_poly.entity_id
_entity_poly.type
_entity_poly.pdbx_seq_one_letter_code
_entity_poly.pdbx_strand_id
1 'polypeptide(L)'
;SMYTKVQQLSLVVAFKDLSHFRRQILAHNAIRLLKNSADAHGLSKEEIATIKLYVSCSFLYIPLNEALRSEQYEQIKPWFSYLKLFHNAIYKLPERAGVHCRLVSGNNNIDLYQVDSFVTWIIRYSIINNELGRMYFANETSIEEQHGTIFWITSTSARDLSI
;
A
#
# COMPACT_ATOMS: atom_id res chain seq x y z
N SER A 1 -32.18 2.74 8.32
CA SER A 1 -31.11 2.82 7.32
C SER A 1 -30.55 1.42 7.10
N MET A 2 -30.88 0.78 5.98
CA MET A 2 -30.46 -0.59 5.65
C MET A 2 -28.97 -0.58 5.27
N TYR A 3 -28.10 -0.91 6.22
CA TYR A 3 -26.73 -1.30 5.90
C TYR A 3 -26.79 -2.70 5.30
N THR A 4 -26.70 -2.79 3.98
CA THR A 4 -26.42 -4.05 3.28
C THR A 4 -25.14 -4.62 3.86
N LYS A 5 -25.25 -5.78 4.52
CA LYS A 5 -24.12 -6.52 5.09
C LYS A 5 -23.12 -6.76 3.95
N VAL A 6 -22.05 -5.97 3.89
CA VAL A 6 -21.01 -6.12 2.85
C VAL A 6 -20.50 -7.54 2.98
N GLN A 7 -20.75 -8.35 1.96
CA GLN A 7 -20.33 -9.75 1.96
C GLN A 7 -18.80 -9.77 2.03
N GLN A 8 -18.28 -10.28 3.15
CA GLN A 8 -16.85 -10.36 3.41
C GLN A 8 -16.19 -11.22 2.32
N LEU A 9 -15.31 -10.62 1.54
CA LEU A 9 -14.61 -11.29 0.44
C LEU A 9 -13.48 -12.13 1.03
N SER A 10 -13.39 -13.41 0.67
CA SER A 10 -12.27 -14.24 1.11
C SER A 10 -11.00 -13.93 0.30
N LEU A 11 -9.83 -14.18 0.87
CA LEU A 11 -8.56 -14.11 0.14
C LEU A 11 -8.57 -14.99 -1.12
N VAL A 12 -9.19 -16.17 -1.05
CA VAL A 12 -9.29 -17.07 -2.20
C VAL A 12 -10.03 -16.41 -3.35
N VAL A 13 -11.12 -15.70 -3.06
CA VAL A 13 -11.87 -14.93 -4.07
C VAL A 13 -11.08 -13.71 -4.53
N ALA A 14 -10.38 -13.01 -3.62
CA ALA A 14 -9.53 -11.87 -3.93
C ALA A 14 -8.45 -12.19 -4.97
N PHE A 15 -7.93 -13.41 -4.94
CA PHE A 15 -6.84 -13.88 -5.80
C PHE A 15 -7.27 -14.80 -6.94
N LYS A 16 -8.58 -14.97 -7.18
CA LYS A 16 -9.09 -15.92 -8.19
C LYS A 16 -8.55 -15.63 -9.60
N ASP A 17 -8.44 -14.36 -9.96
CA ASP A 17 -7.99 -13.88 -11.28
C ASP A 17 -6.47 -13.62 -11.31
N LEU A 18 -5.79 -13.82 -10.17
CA LEU A 18 -4.36 -13.59 -9.94
C LEU A 18 -3.62 -14.93 -9.82
N SER A 19 -3.93 -15.86 -10.72
CA SER A 19 -3.49 -17.26 -10.67
C SER A 19 -1.96 -17.43 -10.63
N HIS A 20 -1.21 -16.51 -11.23
CA HIS A 20 0.25 -16.48 -11.19
C HIS A 20 0.82 -16.26 -9.77
N PHE A 21 0.10 -15.51 -8.94
CA PHE A 21 0.50 -15.24 -7.55
C PHE A 21 0.08 -16.35 -6.59
N ARG A 22 -0.82 -17.26 -7.00
CA ARG A 22 -1.39 -18.31 -6.13
C ARG A 22 -0.32 -19.14 -5.43
N ARG A 23 0.74 -19.54 -6.13
CA ARG A 23 1.85 -20.31 -5.53
C ARG A 23 2.66 -19.50 -4.54
N GLN A 24 2.93 -18.23 -4.85
CA GLN A 24 3.72 -17.33 -4.00
C GLN A 24 2.94 -16.95 -2.73
N ILE A 25 1.63 -16.75 -2.84
CA ILE A 25 0.74 -16.46 -1.69
C ILE A 25 0.59 -17.67 -0.78
N LEU A 26 0.44 -18.87 -1.33
CA LEU A 26 0.39 -20.10 -0.54
C LEU A 26 1.74 -20.41 0.14
N ALA A 27 2.84 -20.04 -0.50
CA ALA A 27 4.19 -20.16 0.07
C ALA A 27 4.46 -19.07 1.13
N HIS A 28 3.81 -17.91 1.03
CA HIS A 28 4.01 -16.81 1.96
C HIS A 28 3.26 -17.07 3.27
N ASN A 29 4.00 -17.09 4.38
CA ASN A 29 3.46 -17.38 5.72
C ASN A 29 2.44 -16.34 6.24
N ALA A 30 2.05 -15.32 5.48
CA ALA A 30 1.03 -14.33 5.89
C ALA A 30 -0.30 -14.98 6.29
N ILE A 31 -0.68 -16.09 5.64
CA ILE A 31 -1.87 -16.88 6.02
C ILE A 31 -1.63 -17.68 7.31
N ARG A 32 -0.39 -18.14 7.54
CA ARG A 32 0.03 -18.91 8.74
C ARG A 32 0.22 -18.05 9.98
N LEU A 33 0.50 -16.75 9.83
CA LEU A 33 0.71 -15.80 10.93
C LEU A 33 -0.60 -15.25 11.52
N LEU A 34 -1.75 -15.65 10.99
CA LEU A 34 -3.07 -15.29 11.51
C LEU A 34 -3.37 -16.05 12.82
N LYS A 35 -2.68 -15.70 13.90
CA LYS A 35 -3.09 -16.08 15.26
C LYS A 35 -4.46 -15.45 15.58
N ASN A 36 -5.28 -16.19 16.33
CA ASN A 36 -6.60 -15.78 16.81
C ASN A 36 -6.52 -14.60 17.79
N SER A 37 -6.30 -13.39 17.30
CA SER A 37 -6.52 -12.18 18.08
C SER A 37 -7.56 -11.32 17.38
N ALA A 38 -8.57 -10.88 18.14
CA ALA A 38 -9.46 -9.84 17.67
C ALA A 38 -8.61 -8.59 17.36
N ASP A 39 -8.72 -8.09 16.14
CA ASP A 39 -8.10 -6.83 15.77
C ASP A 39 -8.88 -5.68 16.42
N ALA A 40 -8.15 -4.70 16.98
CA ALA A 40 -8.73 -3.57 17.69
C ALA A 40 -9.64 -2.68 16.82
N HIS A 41 -9.54 -2.81 15.50
CA HIS A 41 -10.28 -2.07 14.48
C HIS A 41 -11.33 -2.93 13.77
N GLY A 42 -11.58 -4.16 14.23
CA GLY A 42 -12.58 -5.06 13.64
C GLY A 42 -12.20 -5.58 12.26
N LEU A 43 -10.89 -5.62 11.95
CA LEU A 43 -10.38 -6.28 10.76
C LEU A 43 -10.58 -7.80 10.87
N SER A 44 -11.03 -8.40 9.77
CA SER A 44 -11.03 -9.84 9.62
C SER A 44 -9.62 -10.36 9.37
N LYS A 45 -9.42 -11.67 9.54
CA LYS A 45 -8.15 -12.32 9.23
C LYS A 45 -7.72 -12.11 7.78
N GLU A 46 -8.68 -12.17 6.87
CA GLU A 46 -8.46 -11.95 5.44
C GLU A 46 -8.03 -10.51 5.15
N GLU A 47 -8.63 -9.54 5.82
CA GLU A 47 -8.29 -8.12 5.69
C GLU A 47 -6.88 -7.84 6.23
N ILE A 48 -6.54 -8.37 7.41
CA ILE A 48 -5.18 -8.27 7.98
C ILE A 48 -4.16 -8.86 7.02
N ALA A 49 -4.41 -10.08 6.54
CA ALA A 49 -3.52 -10.74 5.60
C ALA A 49 -3.38 -9.96 4.29
N THR A 50 -4.45 -9.33 3.80
CA THR A 50 -4.42 -8.51 2.58
C THR A 50 -3.51 -7.30 2.76
N ILE A 51 -3.58 -6.61 3.91
CA ILE A 51 -2.69 -5.48 4.23
C ILE A 51 -1.24 -5.97 4.37
N LYS A 52 -1.00 -7.07 5.10
CA LYS A 52 0.37 -7.63 5.27
C LYS A 52 1.00 -8.04 3.95
N LEU A 53 0.20 -8.63 3.06
CA LEU A 53 0.66 -8.96 1.71
C LEU A 53 1.01 -7.70 0.91
N TYR A 54 0.22 -6.62 1.02
CA TYR A 54 0.54 -5.35 0.34
C TYR A 54 1.84 -4.74 0.86
N VAL A 55 2.04 -4.72 2.18
CA VAL A 55 3.19 -4.04 2.81
C VAL A 55 4.49 -4.84 2.63
N SER A 56 4.44 -6.17 2.78
CA SER A 56 5.64 -7.00 2.93
C SER A 56 6.05 -7.77 1.68
N CYS A 57 5.16 -7.89 0.68
CA CYS A 57 5.43 -8.72 -0.50
C CYS A 57 5.70 -7.88 -1.75
N SER A 58 6.98 -7.70 -2.09
CA SER A 58 7.39 -7.04 -3.34
C SER A 58 6.79 -7.68 -4.58
N PHE A 59 6.67 -9.02 -4.59
CA PHE A 59 6.03 -9.74 -5.68
C PHE A 59 4.56 -9.35 -5.88
N LEU A 60 3.89 -8.76 -4.87
CA LEU A 60 2.49 -8.34 -4.97
C LEU A 60 2.36 -6.84 -5.22
N TYR A 61 2.97 -6.00 -4.38
CA TYR A 61 2.73 -4.56 -4.46
C TYR A 61 3.39 -3.92 -5.68
N ILE A 62 4.51 -4.46 -6.19
CA ILE A 62 5.16 -3.92 -7.39
C ILE A 62 4.23 -4.06 -8.61
N PRO A 63 3.82 -5.28 -9.03
CA PRO A 63 2.97 -5.43 -10.21
C PRO A 63 1.58 -4.82 -10.05
N LEU A 64 1.02 -4.80 -8.83
CA LEU A 64 -0.23 -4.07 -8.57
C LEU A 64 -0.05 -2.57 -8.84
N ASN A 65 1.01 -1.98 -8.29
CA ASN A 65 1.28 -0.56 -8.44
C ASN A 65 1.64 -0.18 -9.89
N GLU A 66 2.21 -1.10 -10.67
CA GLU A 66 2.42 -0.94 -12.12
C GLU A 66 1.10 -0.99 -12.90
N ALA A 67 0.27 -1.99 -12.64
CA ALA A 67 -1.05 -2.12 -13.27
C ALA A 67 -1.96 -0.92 -12.95
N LEU A 68 -1.82 -0.35 -11.75
CA LEU A 68 -2.50 0.87 -11.36
C LEU A 68 -2.03 2.10 -12.16
N ARG A 69 -0.78 2.14 -12.61
CA ARG A 69 -0.19 3.27 -13.37
C ARG A 69 -0.34 3.17 -14.87
N SER A 70 -0.59 1.98 -15.40
CA SER A 70 -0.49 1.74 -16.84
C SER A 70 -1.62 2.36 -17.66
N GLU A 71 -2.64 2.95 -17.01
CA GLU A 71 -3.89 3.48 -17.61
C GLU A 71 -4.67 2.44 -18.44
N GLN A 72 -4.18 1.20 -18.51
CA GLN A 72 -4.77 0.11 -19.28
C GLN A 72 -5.74 -0.68 -18.41
N TYR A 73 -7.03 -0.58 -18.74
CA TYR A 73 -8.09 -1.27 -18.03
C TYR A 73 -7.86 -2.79 -17.90
N GLU A 74 -7.37 -3.44 -18.95
CA GLU A 74 -7.12 -4.87 -18.95
C GLU A 74 -6.00 -5.30 -17.99
N GLN A 75 -5.06 -4.40 -17.67
CA GLN A 75 -4.01 -4.69 -16.70
C GLN A 75 -4.52 -4.60 -15.26
N ILE A 76 -5.48 -3.70 -14.97
CA ILE A 76 -5.99 -3.50 -13.62
C ILE A 76 -7.16 -4.42 -13.27
N LYS A 77 -7.96 -4.83 -14.26
CA LYS A 77 -9.15 -5.67 -14.08
C LYS A 77 -8.91 -6.95 -13.24
N PRO A 78 -7.80 -7.71 -13.41
CA PRO A 78 -7.53 -8.88 -12.56
C PRO A 78 -7.36 -8.55 -11.07
N TRP A 79 -7.03 -7.30 -10.73
CA TRP A 79 -6.77 -6.85 -9.37
C TRP A 79 -8.03 -6.38 -8.62
N PHE A 80 -9.18 -6.22 -9.28
CA PHE A 80 -10.37 -5.63 -8.66
C PHE A 80 -10.86 -6.37 -7.41
N SER A 81 -10.81 -7.71 -7.43
CA SER A 81 -11.20 -8.51 -6.27
C SER A 81 -10.24 -8.27 -5.08
N TYR A 82 -8.94 -8.19 -5.35
CA TYR A 82 -7.92 -7.84 -4.35
C TYR A 82 -8.09 -6.42 -3.84
N LEU A 83 -8.22 -5.44 -4.73
CA LEU A 83 -8.41 -4.03 -4.40
C LEU A 83 -9.65 -3.80 -3.56
N LYS A 84 -10.76 -4.49 -3.84
CA LYS A 84 -11.97 -4.42 -3.02
C LYS A 84 -11.72 -4.88 -1.60
N LEU A 85 -11.02 -6.00 -1.41
CA LEU A 85 -10.70 -6.51 -0.07
C LEU A 85 -9.70 -5.58 0.65
N PHE A 86 -8.68 -5.11 -0.05
CA PHE A 86 -7.70 -4.18 0.49
C PHE A 86 -8.33 -2.84 0.89
N HIS A 87 -9.19 -2.29 0.03
CA HIS A 87 -9.93 -1.05 0.28
C HIS A 87 -10.86 -1.18 1.49
N ASN A 88 -11.62 -2.27 1.58
CA ASN A 88 -12.44 -2.55 2.76
C ASN A 88 -11.61 -2.63 4.04
N ALA A 89 -10.44 -3.28 3.98
CA ALA A 89 -9.53 -3.40 5.12
C ALA A 89 -9.03 -2.03 5.58
N ILE A 90 -8.44 -1.23 4.69
CA ILE A 90 -7.90 0.08 5.06
C ILE A 90 -9.00 1.02 5.57
N TYR A 91 -10.24 0.92 5.07
CA TYR A 91 -11.34 1.79 5.52
C TYR A 91 -11.79 1.55 6.96
N LYS A 92 -11.39 0.44 7.58
CA LYS A 92 -11.65 0.18 9.02
C LYS A 92 -10.61 0.83 9.94
N LEU A 93 -9.43 1.16 9.43
CA LEU A 93 -8.36 1.76 10.21
C LEU A 93 -8.68 3.23 10.53
N PRO A 94 -8.26 3.77 11.68
CA PRO A 94 -8.48 5.18 12.00
C PRO A 94 -7.76 6.10 11.01
N GLU A 95 -8.41 7.21 10.66
CA GLU A 95 -7.77 8.29 9.91
C GLU A 95 -6.89 9.12 10.82
N ARG A 96 -5.73 9.51 10.31
CA ARG A 96 -4.77 10.38 10.99
C ARG A 96 -4.35 11.49 10.04
N ALA A 97 -4.51 12.73 10.52
CA ALA A 97 -3.86 13.87 9.91
C ALA A 97 -2.39 13.93 10.39
N GLY A 98 -1.50 14.42 9.54
CA GLY A 98 -0.09 14.52 9.90
C GLY A 98 0.81 14.83 8.72
N VAL A 99 2.07 15.10 9.03
CA VAL A 99 3.14 15.22 8.04
C VAL A 99 3.84 13.88 7.91
N HIS A 100 3.96 13.41 6.68
CA HIS A 100 4.63 12.17 6.35
C HIS A 100 5.75 12.43 5.35
N CYS A 101 6.81 11.63 5.44
CA CYS A 101 7.91 11.71 4.49
C CYS A 101 7.87 10.53 3.52
N ARG A 102 8.28 10.80 2.28
CA ARG A 102 8.49 9.75 1.29
C ARG A 102 9.75 10.02 0.50
N LEU A 103 10.62 9.02 0.45
CA LEU A 103 11.80 9.01 -0.40
C LEU A 103 11.49 8.32 -1.73
N VAL A 104 11.96 8.91 -2.82
CA VAL A 104 11.92 8.32 -4.16
C VAL A 104 13.32 8.38 -4.74
N SER A 105 13.96 7.22 -4.93
CA SER A 105 15.26 7.12 -5.58
C SER A 105 15.12 7.26 -7.10
N GLY A 106 16.08 7.94 -7.73
CA GLY A 106 16.18 8.08 -9.18
C GLY A 106 15.95 9.50 -9.71
N ASN A 107 16.19 9.67 -11.01
CA ASN A 107 15.96 10.92 -11.73
C ASN A 107 14.45 11.11 -11.90
N ASN A 108 13.84 11.67 -10.86
CA ASN A 108 12.40 11.76 -10.73
C ASN A 108 11.90 12.87 -11.66
N ASN A 109 10.76 12.62 -12.31
CA ASN A 109 10.00 13.58 -13.11
C ASN A 109 9.58 14.79 -12.25
N ILE A 110 10.53 15.66 -11.89
CA ILE A 110 10.29 16.89 -11.14
C ILE A 110 9.31 17.78 -11.89
N ASP A 111 9.31 17.66 -13.22
CA ASP A 111 8.38 18.32 -14.13
C ASP A 111 6.91 17.96 -13.87
N LEU A 112 6.61 16.82 -13.23
CA LEU A 112 5.24 16.46 -12.84
C LEU A 112 4.76 17.20 -11.58
N TYR A 113 5.66 17.78 -10.79
CA TYR A 113 5.36 18.44 -9.51
C TYR A 113 5.55 19.94 -9.62
N GLN A 114 4.75 20.57 -10.47
CA GLN A 114 4.71 22.03 -10.60
C GLN A 114 4.05 22.67 -9.38
N VAL A 115 4.49 23.89 -9.04
CA VAL A 115 3.81 24.70 -8.02
C VAL A 115 2.36 24.95 -8.47
N ASP A 116 1.43 24.88 -7.53
CA ASP A 116 -0.02 25.05 -7.76
C ASP A 116 -0.66 24.02 -8.71
N SER A 117 -0.02 22.86 -8.94
CA SER A 117 -0.62 21.75 -9.68
C SER A 117 -1.18 20.65 -8.75
N PHE A 118 -2.20 19.95 -9.25
CA PHE A 118 -2.72 18.75 -8.59
C PHE A 118 -2.07 17.50 -9.19
N VAL A 119 -1.54 16.63 -8.33
CA VAL A 119 -1.01 15.32 -8.72
C VAL A 119 -1.83 14.23 -8.07
N THR A 120 -2.43 13.37 -8.88
CA THR A 120 -3.12 12.17 -8.42
C THR A 120 -2.15 11.01 -8.34
N TRP A 121 -2.03 10.41 -7.14
CA TRP A 121 -1.20 9.24 -6.92
C TRP A 121 -2.05 7.99 -6.81
N ILE A 122 -1.70 6.96 -7.57
CA ILE A 122 -2.38 5.67 -7.49
C ILE A 122 -1.61 4.77 -6.50
N ILE A 123 -2.19 4.62 -5.31
CA ILE A 123 -1.84 3.80 -4.12
C ILE A 123 -0.33 3.63 -3.86
N ARG A 124 0.19 4.30 -2.82
CA ARG A 124 1.55 4.06 -2.27
C ARG A 124 1.58 4.31 -0.77
N TYR A 125 2.52 3.68 -0.08
CA TYR A 125 2.81 3.93 1.33
C TYR A 125 3.83 5.08 1.49
N SER A 126 3.75 5.77 2.62
CA SER A 126 4.73 6.76 3.08
C SER A 126 5.24 6.36 4.45
N ILE A 127 6.48 6.73 4.78
CA ILE A 127 7.07 6.45 6.09
C ILE A 127 6.62 7.56 7.05
N ILE A 128 6.09 7.18 8.21
CA ILE A 128 5.57 8.11 9.22
C ILE A 128 6.71 8.75 10.03
N ASN A 129 7.88 8.10 10.12
CA ASN A 129 8.95 8.58 10.98
C ASN A 129 9.90 9.57 10.28
N ASN A 130 9.76 10.84 10.62
CA ASN A 130 10.62 11.95 10.21
C ASN A 130 12.10 11.74 10.61
N GLU A 131 12.41 10.95 11.64
CA GLU A 131 13.78 10.66 12.06
C GLU A 131 14.45 9.63 11.15
N LEU A 132 13.74 8.57 10.73
CA LEU A 132 14.28 7.60 9.78
C LEU A 132 14.55 8.24 8.41
N GLY A 133 13.62 9.07 7.92
CA GLY A 133 13.84 9.83 6.69
C GLY A 133 15.06 10.75 6.76
N ARG A 134 15.29 11.39 7.92
CA ARG A 134 16.49 12.20 8.17
C ARG A 134 17.76 11.37 8.31
N MET A 135 17.70 10.20 8.97
CA MET A 135 18.85 9.31 9.16
C MET A 135 19.31 8.65 7.86
N TYR A 136 18.38 8.27 6.97
CA TYR A 136 18.73 7.78 5.63
C TYR A 136 19.53 8.85 4.84
N PHE A 137 19.17 10.13 4.97
CA PHE A 137 19.90 11.22 4.31
C PHE A 137 21.22 11.57 5.03
N ALA A 138 21.25 11.51 6.37
CA ALA A 138 22.42 11.88 7.17
C ALA A 138 23.55 10.85 7.12
N ASN A 139 23.23 9.57 6.89
CA ASN A 139 24.22 8.48 6.82
C ASN A 139 24.72 8.20 5.38
N GLU A 140 24.16 8.84 4.35
CA GLU A 140 24.55 8.65 2.93
C GLU A 140 25.57 9.67 2.42
N THR A 141 26.36 10.30 3.30
CA THR A 141 27.53 11.12 2.92
C THR A 141 28.70 10.33 2.27
N SER A 142 28.51 9.05 1.92
CA SER A 142 29.54 8.22 1.28
C SER A 142 29.04 7.34 0.14
N ILE A 143 27.92 7.67 -0.51
CA ILE A 143 27.55 7.04 -1.79
C ILE A 143 27.45 8.15 -2.82
N GLU A 144 28.49 8.25 -3.65
CA GLU A 144 28.47 9.03 -4.88
C GLU A 144 27.19 8.70 -5.68
N GLU A 145 26.42 9.75 -6.01
CA GLU A 145 25.45 9.79 -7.12
C GLU A 145 24.16 8.94 -7.05
N GLN A 146 23.48 8.85 -5.90
CA GLN A 146 22.03 8.55 -5.90
C GLN A 146 21.20 9.80 -5.63
N HIS A 147 20.87 10.54 -6.70
CA HIS A 147 19.89 11.61 -6.64
C HIS A 147 18.51 11.02 -6.29
N GLY A 148 17.97 11.40 -5.13
CA GLY A 148 16.62 11.05 -4.69
C GLY A 148 15.79 12.29 -4.37
N THR A 149 14.47 12.19 -4.50
CA THR A 149 13.54 13.27 -4.12
C THR A 149 12.82 12.89 -2.84
N ILE A 150 12.77 13.83 -1.90
CA ILE A 150 11.95 13.71 -0.69
C ILE A 150 10.67 14.50 -0.87
N PHE A 151 9.54 13.85 -0.60
CA PHE A 151 8.23 14.49 -0.49
C PHE A 151 7.84 14.62 0.97
N TRP A 152 7.56 15.86 1.39
CA TRP A 152 6.87 16.16 2.65
C TRP A 152 5.38 16.29 2.33
N ILE A 153 4.58 15.34 2.81
CA ILE A 153 3.16 15.24 2.48
C ILE A 153 2.35 15.51 3.74
N THR A 154 1.62 16.62 3.75
CA THR A 154 0.61 16.89 4.78
C THR A 154 -0.66 16.15 4.40
N SER A 155 -1.01 15.13 5.17
CA SER A 155 -2.23 14.35 4.98
C SER A 155 -3.34 14.83 5.92
N THR A 156 -4.57 14.83 5.41
CA THR A 156 -5.79 15.03 6.20
C THR A 156 -6.39 13.73 6.71
N SER A 157 -6.14 12.60 6.04
CA SER A 157 -6.85 11.33 6.26
C SER A 157 -5.99 10.09 5.96
N ALA A 158 -4.71 10.11 6.34
CA ALA A 158 -3.83 8.94 6.17
C ALA A 158 -4.25 7.80 7.09
N ARG A 159 -3.91 6.56 6.71
CA ARG A 159 -4.20 5.36 7.50
C ARG A 159 -2.93 4.59 7.77
N ASP A 160 -2.73 4.21 9.02
CA ASP A 160 -1.53 3.51 9.47
C ASP A 160 -1.66 2.01 9.16
N LEU A 161 -0.84 1.51 8.25
CA LEU A 161 -0.88 0.11 7.81
C LEU A 161 -0.01 -0.82 8.68
N SER A 162 0.56 -0.30 9.78
CA SER A 162 1.41 -1.05 10.71
C SER A 162 0.54 -1.92 11.64
N ILE A 163 0.09 -3.07 11.14
CA ILE A 163 -0.74 -4.07 11.86
C ILE A 163 -0.07 -5.46 11.94
#